data_AF-A0A5C2SAH8-F1
#
_entry.id   AF-A0A5C2SAH8-F1
#
_cell.length_a   1.000
_cell.length_b   1.000
_cell.length_c   1.000
_cell.angle_alpha   90.00
_cell.angle_beta   90.00
_cell.angle_gamma   90.00
#
_symmetry.space_group_name_H-M   'P 1'
#
loop_
_entity.id
_entity.type
_entity.pdbx_description
1 polymer ?
#
loop_
_entity_poly.entity_id
_entity_poly.type
_entity_poly.pdbx_seq_one_letter_code
_entity_poly.pdbx_strand_id
1 'polypeptide(L)'
;MKEILYVQAGSFANFIGTHFWNTQESYFTYGDDEEPFVYHDRSFREGLTTKGEPTYCPRLLVFDRKANFGVLPEGLYGDTNESEVPQWEGGVVEYRQEPIPISKYQNRLDEGEPEGDKEVEAEGQTGTEISQIRFWSDYSRVLLHPRSVQKLPDPADWEAADGDWNTSRESFLRHEAGLQFMSDTATFGGFTDAFLTVLRDELPKIPSLAFPLLSTASYALVSADELTEATKAINDALCMRGLESLSTINVPIQNPSTWGQGDWLDGLDIDLRAPYHTSALVSTHIESSTLPFRLKTPEYDISSFSDILNLPGTTRTAHLAGIYPLPITVSWSKSLDVEKRIYDLSAVAGAPVGSAYSRVQVSRGLRAAEIGKYDELFSARRPTPLSIHAPVYPTPTSFPPFFSAPRDPTLTPAQHQESRHRALSTLTTSNATSKLFGSYAQLAQECVDRRAEVIVRMGLEFDEVRELKDELWALCDLYAGDTGEDLSVGSGDEIGEDESV
;
A
#
# COMPACT_ATOMS: atom_id res chain seq x y z
N MET A 1 19.62 7.46 -15.32
CA MET A 1 18.94 6.24 -14.86
C MET A 1 18.00 6.66 -13.74
N LYS A 2 16.72 6.32 -13.84
CA LYS A 2 15.61 6.74 -12.96
C LYS A 2 14.82 5.51 -12.47
N GLU A 3 15.50 4.38 -12.40
CA GLU A 3 14.95 3.12 -11.94
C GLU A 3 14.38 3.27 -10.53
N ILE A 4 13.40 2.43 -10.23
CA ILE A 4 12.77 2.32 -8.93
C ILE A 4 12.90 0.87 -8.48
N LEU A 5 13.43 0.69 -7.28
CA LEU A 5 13.47 -0.60 -6.60
C LEU A 5 12.26 -0.69 -5.69
N TYR A 6 11.61 -1.85 -5.73
CA TYR A 6 10.39 -2.11 -5.01
C TYR A 6 10.65 -3.16 -3.94
N VAL A 7 10.10 -2.94 -2.76
CA VAL A 7 10.13 -3.90 -1.66
C VAL A 7 8.72 -4.06 -1.11
N GLN A 8 8.29 -5.30 -0.98
CA GLN A 8 6.98 -5.68 -0.43
C GLN A 8 7.23 -6.67 0.71
N ALA A 9 6.69 -6.38 1.90
CA ALA A 9 6.93 -7.19 3.09
C ALA A 9 5.63 -7.46 3.85
N GLY A 10 5.15 -8.70 3.80
CA GLY A 10 3.91 -9.11 4.45
C GLY A 10 2.80 -9.45 3.47
N SER A 11 1.80 -10.15 4.00
CA SER A 11 0.74 -10.75 3.18
C SER A 11 -0.10 -9.69 2.49
N PHE A 12 -0.59 -8.68 3.22
CA PHE A 12 -1.45 -7.67 2.62
C PHE A 12 -0.66 -6.77 1.64
N ALA A 13 0.59 -6.45 1.96
CA ALA A 13 1.53 -5.83 1.02
C ALA A 13 1.65 -6.65 -0.28
N ASN A 14 1.79 -7.98 -0.21
CA ASN A 14 1.93 -8.82 -1.39
C ASN A 14 0.63 -8.95 -2.20
N PHE A 15 -0.54 -8.93 -1.54
CA PHE A 15 -1.83 -8.82 -2.22
C PHE A 15 -1.94 -7.52 -3.04
N ILE A 16 -1.61 -6.37 -2.42
CA ILE A 16 -1.57 -5.07 -3.12
C ILE A 16 -0.55 -5.12 -4.26
N GLY A 17 0.62 -5.69 -3.97
CA GLY A 17 1.73 -5.82 -4.89
C GLY A 17 1.37 -6.57 -6.15
N THR A 18 0.66 -7.69 -6.01
CA THR A 18 0.26 -8.50 -7.17
C THR A 18 -0.68 -7.72 -8.10
N HIS A 19 -1.66 -7.01 -7.56
CA HIS A 19 -2.50 -6.11 -8.37
C HIS A 19 -1.67 -5.01 -9.05
N PHE A 20 -0.75 -4.40 -8.30
CA PHE A 20 0.10 -3.31 -8.78
C PHE A 20 0.99 -3.75 -9.97
N TRP A 21 1.53 -4.96 -9.91
CA TRP A 21 2.35 -5.52 -11.00
C TRP A 21 1.51 -5.97 -12.19
N ASN A 22 0.36 -6.59 -11.96
CA ASN A 22 -0.55 -6.99 -13.03
C ASN A 22 -1.06 -5.78 -13.83
N THR A 23 -1.40 -4.67 -13.15
CA THR A 23 -1.74 -3.41 -13.83
C THR A 23 -0.58 -2.89 -14.66
N GLN A 24 0.66 -2.91 -14.13
CA GLN A 24 1.80 -2.41 -14.88
C GLN A 24 2.19 -3.28 -16.08
N GLU A 25 2.00 -4.60 -15.98
CA GLU A 25 2.14 -5.53 -17.09
C GLU A 25 1.17 -5.19 -18.23
N SER A 26 -0.03 -4.72 -17.91
CA SER A 26 -1.02 -4.29 -18.90
C SER A 26 -0.62 -3.04 -19.70
N TYR A 27 0.45 -2.33 -19.32
CA TYR A 27 0.97 -1.21 -20.11
C TYR A 27 1.91 -1.64 -21.24
N PHE A 28 2.43 -2.88 -21.22
CA PHE A 28 3.40 -3.32 -22.21
C PHE A 28 2.75 -3.30 -23.61
N THR A 29 3.39 -2.60 -24.55
CA THR A 29 2.97 -2.57 -25.93
C THR A 29 3.70 -3.67 -26.70
N TYR A 30 2.94 -4.61 -27.28
CA TYR A 30 3.49 -5.72 -28.06
C TYR A 30 3.28 -5.54 -29.58
N GLY A 31 2.59 -4.48 -29.99
CA GLY A 31 2.36 -4.14 -31.40
C GLY A 31 3.32 -3.06 -31.90
N ASP A 32 3.69 -3.15 -33.18
CA ASP A 32 4.70 -2.28 -33.83
C ASP A 32 4.28 -0.80 -33.94
N ASP A 33 2.99 -0.47 -33.76
CA ASP A 33 2.44 0.86 -34.04
C ASP A 33 2.07 1.70 -32.79
N GLU A 34 2.25 1.19 -31.57
CA GLU A 34 1.90 1.90 -30.33
C GLU A 34 3.13 2.33 -29.53
N GLU A 35 3.40 3.65 -29.50
CA GLU A 35 4.43 4.20 -28.62
C GLU A 35 3.97 4.12 -27.15
N PRO A 36 4.75 3.47 -26.26
CA PRO A 36 4.38 3.38 -24.85
C PRO A 36 4.45 4.76 -24.21
N PHE A 37 3.44 5.15 -23.45
CA PHE A 37 3.41 6.42 -22.71
C PHE A 37 4.18 6.38 -21.38
N VAL A 38 4.66 5.19 -20.99
CA VAL A 38 5.46 4.94 -19.79
C VAL A 38 6.85 4.38 -20.14
N TYR A 39 7.80 4.55 -19.23
CA TYR A 39 9.09 3.87 -19.23
C TYR A 39 9.00 2.58 -18.41
N HIS A 40 8.79 1.44 -19.05
CA HIS A 40 8.72 0.13 -18.38
C HIS A 40 10.00 -0.21 -17.60
N ASP A 41 11.17 0.16 -18.14
CA ASP A 41 12.47 -0.15 -17.57
C ASP A 41 12.74 0.50 -16.21
N ARG A 42 11.92 1.50 -15.82
CA ARG A 42 11.99 2.08 -14.47
C ARG A 42 11.54 1.08 -13.42
N SER A 43 10.60 0.20 -13.73
CA SER A 43 10.03 -0.76 -12.77
C SER A 43 10.33 -2.21 -13.13
N PHE A 44 10.63 -2.50 -14.40
CA PHE A 44 11.00 -3.82 -14.88
C PHE A 44 12.46 -3.85 -15.30
N ARG A 45 13.02 -5.05 -15.32
CA ARG A 45 14.33 -5.36 -15.90
C ARG A 45 14.17 -6.45 -16.93
N GLU A 46 14.83 -6.27 -18.06
CA GLU A 46 15.00 -7.32 -19.06
C GLU A 46 16.06 -8.32 -18.57
N GLY A 47 15.85 -9.60 -18.86
CA GLY A 47 16.73 -10.71 -18.59
C GLY A 47 16.54 -11.81 -19.64
N LEU A 48 17.25 -12.92 -19.50
CA LEU A 48 17.15 -14.06 -20.39
C LEU A 48 16.89 -15.33 -19.59
N THR A 49 15.97 -16.19 -20.03
CA THR A 49 15.81 -17.54 -19.45
C THR A 49 17.04 -18.41 -19.71
N THR A 50 17.11 -19.60 -19.10
CA THR A 50 18.12 -20.62 -19.44
C THR A 50 18.07 -21.05 -20.91
N LYS A 51 16.94 -20.83 -21.60
CA LYS A 51 16.75 -21.07 -23.04
C LYS A 51 17.14 -19.88 -23.92
N GLY A 52 17.55 -18.76 -23.33
CA GLY A 52 17.88 -17.53 -24.04
C GLY A 52 16.67 -16.71 -24.47
N GLU A 53 15.48 -16.98 -23.92
CA GLU A 53 14.26 -16.21 -24.23
C GLU A 53 14.22 -14.94 -23.38
N PRO A 54 13.82 -13.78 -23.94
CA PRO A 54 13.73 -12.53 -23.18
C PRO A 54 12.66 -12.62 -22.10
N THR A 55 12.99 -12.09 -20.91
CA THR A 55 12.11 -12.06 -19.75
C THR A 55 12.06 -10.65 -19.20
N TYR A 56 10.87 -10.15 -18.88
CA TYR A 56 10.71 -8.89 -18.16
C TYR A 56 10.24 -9.17 -16.74
N CYS A 57 11.11 -8.94 -15.76
CA CYS A 57 10.81 -9.16 -14.35
C CYS A 57 10.71 -7.82 -13.62
N PRO A 58 9.77 -7.67 -12.67
CA PRO A 58 9.79 -6.53 -11.76
C PRO A 58 11.12 -6.37 -11.02
N ARG A 59 11.53 -5.12 -10.78
CA ARG A 59 12.66 -4.74 -9.92
C ARG A 59 12.24 -4.81 -8.45
N LEU A 60 11.87 -6.00 -8.02
CA LEU A 60 11.14 -6.25 -6.77
C LEU A 60 11.90 -7.20 -5.84
N LEU A 61 11.77 -6.95 -4.53
CA LEU A 61 11.96 -7.93 -3.47
C LEU A 61 10.63 -8.15 -2.75
N VAL A 62 10.23 -9.41 -2.62
CA VAL A 62 9.00 -9.86 -1.96
C VAL A 62 9.37 -10.67 -0.74
N PHE A 63 9.00 -10.19 0.44
CA PHE A 63 9.17 -10.87 1.71
C PHE A 63 7.81 -11.33 2.21
N ASP A 64 7.71 -12.60 2.58
CA ASP A 64 6.54 -13.14 3.26
C ASP A 64 6.92 -14.38 4.06
N ARG A 65 5.99 -14.84 4.87
CA ARG A 65 6.06 -16.16 5.50
C ARG A 65 5.90 -17.25 4.45
N LYS A 66 6.65 -18.35 4.59
CA LYS A 66 6.64 -19.47 3.62
C LYS A 66 5.23 -19.98 3.33
N ALA A 67 4.36 -20.02 4.34
CA ALA A 67 2.97 -20.44 4.21
C ALA A 67 2.11 -19.55 3.27
N ASN A 68 2.49 -18.30 3.03
CA ASN A 68 1.69 -17.32 2.29
C ASN A 68 1.98 -17.27 0.78
N PHE A 69 3.04 -17.92 0.31
CA PHE A 69 3.45 -17.86 -1.11
C PHE A 69 2.56 -18.67 -2.07
N GLY A 70 1.70 -19.56 -1.56
CA GLY A 70 0.86 -20.42 -2.39
C GLY A 70 1.65 -21.22 -3.43
N VAL A 71 1.07 -21.39 -4.63
CA VAL A 71 1.77 -21.95 -5.79
C VAL A 71 2.31 -20.79 -6.63
N LEU A 72 3.63 -20.59 -6.61
CA LEU A 72 4.27 -19.73 -7.60
C LEU A 72 4.47 -20.52 -8.90
N PRO A 73 4.31 -19.88 -10.08
CA PRO A 73 4.67 -20.49 -11.35
C PRO A 73 6.11 -21.05 -11.30
N GLU A 74 6.35 -22.19 -11.95
CA GLU A 74 7.69 -22.79 -12.01
C GLU A 74 8.73 -21.74 -12.43
N GLY A 75 9.82 -21.65 -11.68
CA GLY A 75 10.77 -20.53 -11.80
C GLY A 75 11.33 -20.38 -13.22
N LEU A 76 11.48 -19.13 -13.67
CA LEU A 76 12.02 -18.71 -14.98
C LEU A 76 13.29 -19.43 -15.47
N TYR A 77 14.05 -20.04 -14.56
CA TYR A 77 15.34 -20.69 -14.85
C TYR A 77 15.30 -22.22 -14.73
N GLY A 78 14.12 -22.81 -14.49
CA GLY A 78 13.97 -24.21 -14.14
C GLY A 78 14.46 -24.47 -12.72
N ASP A 79 13.65 -25.14 -11.91
CA ASP A 79 14.11 -25.62 -10.61
C ASP A 79 15.19 -26.68 -10.87
N THR A 80 16.47 -26.34 -10.65
CA THR A 80 17.46 -27.32 -10.20
C THR A 80 17.20 -27.66 -8.73
N ASN A 81 16.00 -28.16 -8.44
CA ASN A 81 15.84 -29.06 -7.31
C ASN A 81 16.29 -30.43 -7.81
N GLU A 82 17.61 -30.57 -8.03
CA GLU A 82 18.23 -31.88 -7.85
C GLU A 82 17.81 -32.29 -6.44
N SER A 83 17.01 -33.34 -6.37
CA SER A 83 16.55 -33.91 -5.11
C SER A 83 17.77 -34.06 -4.22
N GLU A 84 17.85 -33.31 -3.13
CA GLU A 84 18.89 -33.52 -2.12
C GLU A 84 18.79 -34.98 -1.70
N VAL A 85 19.73 -35.78 -2.16
CA VAL A 85 19.86 -37.18 -1.78
C VAL A 85 20.06 -37.16 -0.26
N PRO A 86 19.22 -37.84 0.54
CA PRO A 86 19.36 -37.80 2.00
C PRO A 86 20.77 -38.27 2.39
N GLN A 87 21.61 -37.34 2.86
CA GLN A 87 22.95 -37.65 3.36
C GLN A 87 22.95 -38.34 4.72
N TRP A 88 21.77 -38.59 5.29
CA TRP A 88 21.59 -39.20 6.61
C TRP A 88 20.99 -40.61 6.50
N GLU A 89 21.78 -41.61 6.87
CA GLU A 89 21.37 -43.03 6.97
C GLU A 89 20.63 -43.34 8.29
N GLY A 90 19.89 -42.37 8.83
CA GLY A 90 19.04 -42.54 10.02
C GLY A 90 17.58 -42.73 9.62
N GLY A 91 16.79 -43.47 10.40
CA GLY A 91 15.36 -43.65 10.15
C GLY A 91 14.59 -42.33 10.26
N VAL A 92 14.47 -41.61 9.14
CA VAL A 92 13.67 -40.39 9.02
C VAL A 92 12.28 -40.78 8.55
N VAL A 93 11.26 -40.42 9.34
CA VAL A 93 9.88 -40.44 8.89
C VAL A 93 9.61 -39.10 8.23
N GLU A 94 9.63 -39.08 6.90
CA GLU A 94 9.31 -37.89 6.13
C GLU A 94 7.78 -37.66 6.16
N TYR A 95 7.36 -36.55 6.77
CA TYR A 95 5.99 -36.06 6.66
C TYR A 95 5.93 -35.02 5.54
N ARG A 96 5.51 -35.45 4.35
CA ARG A 96 5.32 -34.55 3.20
C ARG A 96 3.92 -33.95 3.25
N GLN A 97 3.85 -32.62 3.32
CA GLN A 97 2.58 -31.89 3.20
C GLN A 97 1.97 -32.12 1.81
N GLU A 98 0.64 -32.19 1.74
CA GLU A 98 -0.05 -32.28 0.46
C GLU A 98 0.28 -31.05 -0.42
N PRO A 99 0.58 -31.25 -1.73
CA PRO A 99 0.84 -30.14 -2.64
C PRO A 99 -0.35 -29.18 -2.70
N ILE A 100 -0.07 -27.88 -2.63
CA ILE A 100 -1.10 -26.85 -2.79
C ILE A 100 -1.60 -26.92 -4.24
N PRO A 101 -2.92 -27.04 -4.50
CA PRO A 101 -3.43 -27.09 -5.87
C PRO A 101 -3.32 -25.71 -6.54
N ILE A 102 -3.02 -25.70 -7.84
CA ILE A 102 -2.96 -24.51 -8.68
C ILE A 102 -4.32 -23.80 -8.68
N SER A 103 -4.31 -22.46 -8.66
CA SER A 103 -5.54 -21.67 -8.68
C SER A 103 -6.26 -21.84 -10.03
N LYS A 104 -7.59 -21.67 -10.04
CA LYS A 104 -8.38 -21.69 -11.29
C LYS A 104 -7.95 -20.60 -12.26
N TYR A 105 -7.58 -19.44 -11.74
CA TYR A 105 -7.11 -18.32 -12.55
C TYR A 105 -5.79 -18.66 -13.23
N GLN A 106 -4.82 -19.25 -12.51
CA GLN A 106 -3.55 -19.67 -13.10
C GLN A 106 -3.74 -20.74 -14.19
N ASN A 107 -4.61 -21.75 -13.96
CA ASN A 107 -4.92 -22.72 -15.00
C ASN A 107 -5.50 -22.06 -16.27
N ARG A 108 -6.39 -21.08 -16.12
CA ARG A 108 -6.94 -20.31 -17.26
C ARG A 108 -5.86 -19.50 -17.98
N LEU A 109 -4.92 -18.92 -17.24
CA LEU A 109 -3.81 -18.15 -17.81
C LEU A 109 -2.89 -19.06 -18.64
N ASP A 110 -2.59 -20.26 -18.13
CA ASP A 110 -1.78 -21.29 -18.81
C ASP A 110 -2.46 -21.86 -20.07
N GLU A 111 -3.79 -21.98 -20.05
CA GLU A 111 -4.60 -22.42 -21.20
C GLU A 111 -4.71 -21.36 -22.31
N GLY A 112 -4.28 -20.12 -22.03
CA GLY A 112 -4.38 -18.96 -22.91
C GLY A 112 -5.70 -18.21 -22.76
N GLU A 113 -5.63 -16.88 -22.60
CA GLU A 113 -6.84 -16.05 -22.50
C GLU A 113 -7.61 -16.06 -23.84
N PRO A 114 -8.89 -16.45 -23.88
CA PRO A 114 -9.68 -16.37 -25.10
C PRO A 114 -9.82 -14.90 -25.52
N GLU A 115 -9.57 -14.61 -26.81
CA GLU A 115 -9.61 -13.26 -27.40
C GLU A 115 -10.96 -12.51 -27.18
N GLY A 116 -12.01 -13.20 -26.72
CA GLY A 116 -13.34 -12.66 -26.44
C GLY A 116 -13.54 -12.01 -25.06
N ASP A 117 -12.59 -12.11 -24.12
CA ASP A 117 -12.72 -11.48 -22.79
C ASP A 117 -12.53 -9.95 -22.84
N LYS A 118 -12.13 -9.38 -23.99
CA LYS A 118 -12.16 -7.92 -24.22
C LYS A 118 -13.58 -7.36 -24.42
N GLU A 119 -14.58 -8.20 -24.71
CA GLU A 119 -15.93 -7.75 -25.09
C GLU A 119 -17.09 -8.45 -24.34
N VAL A 120 -16.85 -9.41 -23.45
CA VAL A 120 -17.92 -10.14 -22.72
C VAL A 120 -17.77 -10.03 -21.20
N GLU A 121 -17.81 -8.80 -20.67
CA GLU A 121 -18.23 -8.53 -19.28
C GLU A 121 -19.72 -8.20 -19.17
N ALA A 122 -20.47 -8.43 -20.26
CA ALA A 122 -21.92 -8.34 -20.29
C ALA A 122 -22.51 -9.69 -19.88
N GLU A 123 -23.17 -9.69 -18.72
CA GLU A 123 -24.12 -10.70 -18.26
C GLU A 123 -23.55 -12.04 -17.75
N GLY A 124 -23.32 -12.11 -16.43
CA GLY A 124 -23.68 -13.31 -15.69
C GLY A 124 -22.62 -14.38 -15.43
N GLN A 125 -21.32 -14.15 -15.69
CA GLN A 125 -20.28 -14.94 -15.02
C GLN A 125 -20.15 -14.45 -13.58
N THR A 126 -21.02 -15.02 -12.75
CA THR A 126 -21.16 -14.80 -11.32
C THR A 126 -19.81 -14.81 -10.61
N GLY A 127 -19.60 -13.87 -9.68
CA GLY A 127 -18.46 -13.78 -8.77
C GLY A 127 -18.21 -14.99 -7.84
N THR A 128 -18.68 -16.18 -8.23
CA THR A 128 -18.47 -17.46 -7.56
C THR A 128 -17.14 -18.12 -7.94
N GLU A 129 -16.56 -17.86 -9.11
CA GLU A 129 -15.32 -18.53 -9.53
C GLU A 129 -14.03 -17.87 -9.02
N ILE A 130 -14.05 -16.54 -8.86
CA ILE A 130 -12.94 -15.72 -8.30
C ILE A 130 -13.02 -15.64 -6.76
N SER A 131 -14.08 -16.17 -6.15
CA SER A 131 -14.27 -16.25 -4.69
C SER A 131 -13.28 -17.16 -3.94
N GLN A 132 -12.34 -17.79 -4.65
CA GLN A 132 -11.39 -18.78 -4.11
C GLN A 132 -9.93 -18.33 -4.17
N ILE A 133 -9.65 -17.01 -4.24
CA ILE A 133 -8.27 -16.52 -4.06
C ILE A 133 -7.85 -16.76 -2.61
N ARG A 134 -6.85 -17.62 -2.41
CA ARG A 134 -6.31 -18.00 -1.10
C ARG A 134 -5.00 -17.27 -0.81
N PHE A 135 -4.17 -17.14 -1.84
CA PHE A 135 -2.85 -16.53 -1.77
C PHE A 135 -2.74 -15.37 -2.75
N TRP A 136 -1.85 -14.42 -2.48
CA TRP A 136 -1.58 -13.32 -3.41
C TRP A 136 -1.02 -13.83 -4.74
N SER A 137 -0.33 -14.97 -4.77
CA SER A 137 0.20 -15.60 -5.99
C SER A 137 -0.87 -16.22 -6.89
N ASP A 138 -2.07 -16.51 -6.36
CA ASP A 138 -3.15 -17.19 -7.09
C ASP A 138 -3.63 -16.39 -8.32
N TYR A 139 -3.34 -15.09 -8.40
CA TYR A 139 -3.74 -14.21 -9.50
C TYR A 139 -2.57 -13.41 -10.11
N SER A 140 -1.32 -13.79 -9.82
CA SER A 140 -0.14 -13.13 -10.41
C SER A 140 -0.05 -13.40 -11.91
N ARG A 141 0.02 -12.34 -12.73
CA ARG A 141 0.29 -12.42 -14.17
C ARG A 141 1.78 -12.30 -14.47
N VAL A 142 2.51 -11.62 -13.60
CA VAL A 142 3.94 -11.37 -13.78
C VAL A 142 4.79 -12.54 -13.30
N LEU A 143 5.85 -12.83 -14.04
CA LEU A 143 6.88 -13.77 -13.61
C LEU A 143 7.86 -13.05 -12.68
N LEU A 144 8.07 -13.62 -11.49
CA LEU A 144 9.01 -13.11 -10.52
C LEU A 144 10.36 -13.79 -10.70
N HIS A 145 11.43 -13.00 -10.72
CA HIS A 145 12.77 -13.54 -10.71
C HIS A 145 13.00 -14.34 -9.41
N PRO A 146 13.68 -15.51 -9.41
CA PRO A 146 13.83 -16.33 -8.19
C PRO A 146 14.46 -15.56 -7.01
N ARG A 147 15.48 -14.75 -7.26
CA ARG A 147 16.10 -13.86 -6.25
C ARG A 147 15.21 -12.73 -5.73
N SER A 148 14.08 -12.47 -6.39
CA SER A 148 13.10 -11.50 -5.88
C SER A 148 12.27 -12.08 -4.74
N VAL A 149 12.15 -13.41 -4.66
CA VAL A 149 11.30 -14.09 -3.68
C VAL A 149 12.11 -14.45 -2.43
N GLN A 150 11.74 -13.86 -1.29
CA GLN A 150 12.40 -14.04 0.00
C GLN A 150 11.43 -14.71 0.97
N LYS A 151 11.50 -16.05 1.04
CA LYS A 151 10.63 -16.85 1.92
C LYS A 151 11.20 -16.85 3.33
N LEU A 152 10.55 -16.14 4.25
CA LEU A 152 10.89 -16.18 5.66
C LEU A 152 10.26 -17.43 6.31
N PRO A 153 10.96 -18.09 7.23
CA PRO A 153 10.40 -19.10 8.12
C PRO A 153 9.14 -18.60 8.85
N ASP A 154 8.21 -19.50 9.14
CA ASP A 154 7.08 -19.22 10.02
C ASP A 154 7.56 -19.05 11.48
N PRO A 155 6.87 -18.28 12.36
CA PRO A 155 7.32 -18.06 13.72
C PRO A 155 7.39 -19.36 14.56
N ALA A 156 8.62 -19.71 14.99
CA ALA A 156 9.13 -20.89 15.72
C ALA A 156 8.87 -22.26 15.04
N ASP A 157 9.85 -23.15 14.87
CA ASP A 157 10.91 -23.53 15.82
C ASP A 157 12.17 -22.65 15.82
N TRP A 158 12.24 -21.80 16.85
CA TRP A 158 13.36 -20.99 17.38
C TRP A 158 14.03 -19.92 16.47
N GLU A 159 14.56 -18.92 17.18
CA GLU A 159 14.72 -17.52 16.78
C GLU A 159 15.76 -17.23 15.69
N ALA A 160 15.57 -16.06 15.05
CA ALA A 160 16.39 -15.45 14.00
C ALA A 160 16.41 -16.22 12.68
N ALA A 161 15.44 -15.88 11.83
CA ALA A 161 15.47 -16.25 10.43
C ALA A 161 16.41 -15.33 9.64
N ASP A 162 17.70 -15.56 9.75
CA ASP A 162 18.65 -15.11 8.74
C ASP A 162 18.42 -15.94 7.47
N GLY A 163 17.45 -15.52 6.65
CA GLY A 163 17.53 -15.76 5.21
C GLY A 163 18.78 -15.06 4.68
N ASP A 164 19.38 -15.56 3.59
CA ASP A 164 20.63 -15.05 2.99
C ASP A 164 20.46 -13.62 2.42
N TRP A 165 20.26 -12.68 3.35
CA TRP A 165 20.05 -11.26 3.16
C TRP A 165 21.23 -10.65 2.45
N ASN A 166 22.45 -11.13 2.72
CA ASN A 166 23.66 -10.60 2.12
C ASN A 166 23.67 -10.80 0.60
N THR A 167 23.22 -11.95 0.08
CA THR A 167 23.12 -12.18 -1.36
C THR A 167 22.05 -11.29 -2.02
N SER A 168 20.90 -11.11 -1.37
CA SER A 168 19.82 -10.23 -1.86
C SER A 168 20.21 -8.75 -1.80
N ARG A 169 20.89 -8.34 -0.73
CA ARG A 169 21.45 -6.99 -0.51
C ARG A 169 22.56 -6.68 -1.51
N GLU A 170 23.50 -7.59 -1.77
CA GLU A 170 24.58 -7.35 -2.73
C GLU A 170 24.08 -7.23 -4.17
N SER A 171 23.00 -7.93 -4.53
CA SER A 171 22.32 -7.71 -5.82
C SER A 171 21.57 -6.37 -5.86
N PHE A 172 21.17 -5.85 -4.70
CA PHE A 172 20.39 -4.63 -4.54
C PHE A 172 21.27 -3.36 -4.62
N LEU A 173 22.42 -3.35 -3.93
CA LEU A 173 23.37 -2.22 -3.87
C LEU A 173 23.99 -1.84 -5.22
N ARG A 174 23.83 -2.65 -6.27
CA ARG A 174 24.36 -2.37 -7.63
C ARG A 174 23.55 -1.32 -8.41
N HIS A 175 22.45 -0.80 -7.86
CA HIS A 175 21.55 0.10 -8.56
C HIS A 175 21.38 1.43 -7.80
N GLU A 176 21.65 2.55 -8.48
CA GLU A 176 21.37 3.90 -8.00
C GLU A 176 19.95 4.31 -8.41
N ALA A 177 18.95 3.85 -7.65
CA ALA A 177 17.53 3.92 -7.99
C ALA A 177 16.69 4.47 -6.83
N GLY A 178 15.54 5.09 -7.10
CA GLY A 178 14.57 5.46 -6.05
C GLY A 178 14.01 4.20 -5.36
N LEU A 179 13.60 4.29 -4.10
CA LEU A 179 13.01 3.16 -3.37
C LEU A 179 11.51 3.37 -3.17
N GLN A 180 10.69 2.39 -3.57
CA GLN A 180 9.31 2.29 -3.10
C GLN A 180 9.16 1.06 -2.20
N PHE A 181 8.66 1.27 -0.99
CA PHE A 181 8.57 0.26 0.04
C PHE A 181 7.11 0.12 0.51
N MET A 182 6.63 -1.10 0.72
CA MET A 182 5.31 -1.38 1.28
C MET A 182 5.40 -2.53 2.27
N SER A 183 4.80 -2.38 3.45
CA SER A 183 4.95 -3.36 4.52
C SER A 183 3.81 -3.40 5.50
N ASP A 184 3.44 -4.61 5.92
CA ASP A 184 2.47 -4.86 7.00
C ASP A 184 3.13 -4.54 8.36
N THR A 185 2.79 -3.40 8.96
CA THR A 185 3.46 -2.92 10.19
C THR A 185 3.32 -3.90 11.36
N ALA A 186 2.17 -4.56 11.49
CA ALA A 186 1.90 -5.52 12.56
C ALA A 186 2.87 -6.70 12.60
N THR A 187 3.38 -7.15 11.45
CA THR A 187 4.22 -8.37 11.34
C THR A 187 5.64 -8.09 10.82
N PHE A 188 5.82 -6.99 10.08
CA PHE A 188 7.09 -6.60 9.45
C PHE A 188 7.55 -5.19 9.85
N GLY A 189 6.93 -4.54 10.85
CA GLY A 189 7.31 -3.20 11.30
C GLY A 189 8.78 -3.12 11.77
N GLY A 190 9.21 -4.02 12.66
CA GLY A 190 10.61 -4.09 13.09
C GLY A 190 11.58 -4.46 11.95
N PHE A 191 11.16 -5.33 11.03
CA PHE A 191 11.93 -5.63 9.82
C PHE A 191 12.09 -4.39 8.94
N THR A 192 11.03 -3.60 8.79
CA THR A 192 11.02 -2.37 7.99
C THR A 192 11.98 -1.34 8.53
N ASP A 193 11.97 -1.14 9.85
CA ASP A 193 12.88 -0.22 10.53
C ASP A 193 14.34 -0.63 10.35
N ALA A 194 14.66 -1.91 10.60
CA ALA A 194 16.01 -2.44 10.41
C ALA A 194 16.46 -2.39 8.93
N PHE A 195 15.59 -2.76 8.00
CA PHE A 195 15.86 -2.72 6.56
C PHE A 195 16.16 -1.29 6.09
N LEU A 196 15.32 -0.33 6.47
CA LEU A 196 15.48 1.06 6.07
C LEU A 196 16.69 1.72 6.76
N THR A 197 17.03 1.33 7.99
CA THR A 197 18.24 1.79 8.68
C THR A 197 19.49 1.37 7.91
N VAL A 198 19.65 0.08 7.64
CA VAL A 198 20.79 -0.43 6.85
C VAL A 198 20.84 0.21 5.47
N LEU A 199 19.68 0.35 4.82
CA LEU A 199 19.60 0.98 3.52
C LEU A 199 20.02 2.45 3.56
N ARG A 200 19.63 3.19 4.60
CA ARG A 200 19.95 4.61 4.75
C ARG A 200 21.43 4.82 5.04
N ASP A 201 22.06 3.92 5.79
CA ASP A 201 23.49 3.95 6.07
C ASP A 201 24.32 3.73 4.79
N GLU A 202 23.92 2.76 3.96
CA GLU A 202 24.61 2.44 2.71
C GLU A 202 24.30 3.44 1.59
N LEU A 203 23.05 3.89 1.50
CA LEU A 203 22.51 4.70 0.40
C LEU A 203 21.76 5.95 0.91
N PRO A 204 22.44 6.87 1.62
CA PRO A 204 21.80 8.00 2.32
C PRO A 204 21.11 9.00 1.40
N LYS A 205 21.46 9.02 0.12
CA LYS A 205 20.93 9.96 -0.87
C LYS A 205 19.73 9.42 -1.66
N ILE A 206 19.38 8.15 -1.49
CA ILE A 206 18.28 7.55 -2.25
C ILE A 206 16.95 8.03 -1.68
N PRO A 207 16.09 8.65 -2.51
CA PRO A 207 14.74 9.00 -2.07
C PRO A 207 13.90 7.74 -1.90
N SER A 208 13.14 7.69 -0.81
CA SER A 208 12.31 6.55 -0.43
C SER A 208 10.86 6.97 -0.19
N LEU A 209 9.93 6.26 -0.84
CA LEU A 209 8.49 6.37 -0.63
C LEU A 209 7.99 5.11 0.05
N ALA A 210 7.55 5.24 1.31
CA ALA A 210 7.05 4.12 2.10
C ALA A 210 5.52 4.11 2.20
N PHE A 211 4.90 2.95 2.04
CA PHE A 211 3.48 2.69 2.29
C PHE A 211 3.35 1.70 3.46
N PRO A 212 3.46 2.16 4.72
CA PRO A 212 3.20 1.30 5.86
C PRO A 212 1.70 0.96 5.92
N LEU A 213 1.40 -0.33 5.95
CA LEU A 213 0.04 -0.86 6.02
C LEU A 213 -0.27 -1.14 7.49
N LEU A 214 -1.05 -0.24 8.08
CA LEU A 214 -1.32 -0.21 9.51
C LEU A 214 -2.14 -1.42 9.95
N SER A 215 -2.00 -1.75 11.23
CA SER A 215 -2.68 -2.88 11.83
C SER A 215 -4.18 -2.63 12.02
N THR A 216 -4.91 -3.66 12.44
CA THR A 216 -6.30 -3.52 12.88
C THR A 216 -6.45 -2.62 14.11
N ALA A 217 -5.37 -2.22 14.79
CA ALA A 217 -5.44 -1.44 16.01
C ALA A 217 -5.36 0.08 15.74
N SER A 218 -5.10 0.50 14.51
CA SER A 218 -4.84 1.91 14.15
C SER A 218 -6.06 2.84 14.20
N TYR A 219 -7.26 2.29 14.40
CA TYR A 219 -8.54 3.03 14.37
C TYR A 219 -9.27 3.11 15.69
N ALA A 220 -8.89 2.30 16.67
CA ALA A 220 -9.59 2.19 17.94
C ALA A 220 -8.87 3.02 19.00
N LEU A 221 -9.64 3.54 19.96
CA LEU A 221 -9.09 3.89 21.26
C LEU A 221 -8.71 2.57 21.95
N VAL A 222 -7.53 2.06 21.59
CA VAL A 222 -6.97 0.85 22.16
C VAL A 222 -6.57 1.16 23.59
N SER A 223 -7.03 0.34 24.54
CA SER A 223 -6.54 0.40 25.91
C SER A 223 -5.36 -0.53 26.10
N ALA A 224 -4.48 -0.19 27.03
CA ALA A 224 -3.34 -1.02 27.42
C ALA A 224 -3.75 -2.42 27.94
N ASP A 225 -5.00 -2.61 28.36
CA ASP A 225 -5.53 -3.90 28.82
C ASP A 225 -5.85 -4.86 27.64
N GLU A 226 -6.02 -4.33 26.42
CA GLU A 226 -6.28 -5.12 25.21
C GLU A 226 -4.98 -5.63 24.59
N LEU A 227 -4.30 -6.55 25.29
CA LEU A 227 -2.92 -7.00 24.97
C LEU A 227 -2.61 -7.20 23.48
N THR A 228 -3.52 -7.83 22.72
CA THR A 228 -3.30 -8.11 21.29
C THR A 228 -3.36 -6.85 20.42
N GLU A 229 -4.38 -6.01 20.61
CA GLU A 229 -4.50 -4.76 19.85
C GLU A 229 -3.47 -3.74 20.33
N ALA A 230 -3.17 -3.68 21.63
CA ALA A 230 -2.10 -2.86 22.18
C ALA A 230 -0.73 -3.23 21.59
N THR A 231 -0.42 -4.53 21.45
CA THR A 231 0.83 -4.97 20.79
C THR A 231 0.92 -4.46 19.36
N LYS A 232 -0.18 -4.59 18.59
CA LYS A 232 -0.24 -4.13 17.21
C LYS A 232 -0.10 -2.61 17.10
N ALA A 233 -0.80 -1.85 17.93
CA ALA A 233 -0.73 -0.39 17.94
C ALA A 233 0.64 0.13 18.38
N ILE A 234 1.31 -0.51 19.36
CA ILE A 234 2.69 -0.16 19.73
C ILE A 234 3.67 -0.48 18.58
N ASN A 235 3.49 -1.61 17.88
CA ASN A 235 4.28 -1.91 16.69
C ASN A 235 4.09 -0.87 15.58
N ASP A 236 2.84 -0.45 15.34
CA ASP A 236 2.54 0.61 14.38
C ASP A 236 3.20 1.93 14.80
N ALA A 237 3.12 2.29 16.08
CA ALA A 237 3.71 3.49 16.65
C ALA A 237 5.24 3.53 16.48
N LEU A 238 5.92 2.43 16.83
CA LEU A 238 7.37 2.26 16.65
C LEU A 238 7.77 2.39 15.17
N CYS A 239 7.01 1.74 14.27
CA CYS A 239 7.26 1.78 12.83
C CYS A 239 7.07 3.19 12.27
N MET A 240 5.98 3.87 12.64
CA MET A 240 5.70 5.23 12.18
C MET A 240 6.74 6.24 12.67
N ARG A 241 7.16 6.14 13.94
CA ARG A 241 8.28 6.93 14.47
C ARG A 241 9.56 6.69 13.66
N GLY A 242 9.91 5.42 13.43
CA GLY A 242 11.09 5.06 12.63
C GLY A 242 11.03 5.67 11.22
N LEU A 243 9.88 5.56 10.55
CA LEU A 243 9.68 6.08 9.20
C LEU A 243 9.80 7.60 9.07
N GLU A 244 9.42 8.38 10.08
CA GLU A 244 9.63 9.84 10.06
C GLU A 244 11.13 10.20 9.95
N SER A 245 12.01 9.37 10.52
CA SER A 245 13.46 9.56 10.44
C SER A 245 14.11 8.91 9.20
N LEU A 246 13.63 7.74 8.79
CA LEU A 246 14.28 6.88 7.79
C LEU A 246 13.75 7.07 6.36
N SER A 247 12.49 7.47 6.20
CA SER A 247 11.85 7.62 4.89
C SER A 247 11.89 9.06 4.37
N THR A 248 11.86 9.23 3.04
CA THR A 248 11.75 10.58 2.43
C THR A 248 10.31 11.08 2.50
N ILE A 249 9.36 10.23 2.13
CA ILE A 249 7.93 10.39 2.35
C ILE A 249 7.38 9.04 2.82
N ASN A 250 6.46 9.06 3.77
CA ASN A 250 5.66 7.88 4.12
C ASN A 250 4.17 8.17 3.96
N VAL A 251 3.41 7.14 3.62
CA VAL A 251 1.98 7.20 3.31
C VAL A 251 1.27 6.05 4.02
N PRO A 252 0.95 6.19 5.32
CA PRO A 252 0.30 5.13 6.07
C PRO A 252 -1.06 4.81 5.48
N ILE A 253 -1.37 3.52 5.31
CA ILE A 253 -2.67 3.05 4.85
C ILE A 253 -3.33 2.34 6.02
N GLN A 254 -4.51 2.82 6.41
CA GLN A 254 -5.32 2.20 7.44
C GLN A 254 -5.78 0.82 7.01
N ASN A 255 -5.88 -0.12 7.96
CA ASN A 255 -6.37 -1.45 7.66
C ASN A 255 -7.79 -1.38 7.06
N PRO A 256 -8.13 -2.20 6.05
CA PRO A 256 -9.47 -2.17 5.47
C PRO A 256 -10.62 -2.43 6.45
N SER A 257 -10.37 -3.12 7.56
CA SER A 257 -11.37 -3.34 8.61
C SER A 257 -11.81 -2.05 9.31
N THR A 258 -11.04 -0.97 9.16
CA THR A 258 -11.29 0.33 9.80
C THR A 258 -12.06 1.29 8.91
N TRP A 259 -12.18 0.96 7.62
CA TRP A 259 -12.73 1.91 6.67
C TRP A 259 -14.21 2.15 6.89
N GLY A 260 -14.59 3.42 7.01
CA GLY A 260 -15.99 3.83 7.18
C GLY A 260 -16.77 3.62 5.89
N GLN A 261 -17.99 3.09 5.99
CA GLN A 261 -18.90 3.03 4.83
C GLN A 261 -19.45 4.42 4.52
N GLY A 262 -19.58 4.74 3.23
CA GLY A 262 -20.13 6.02 2.78
C GLY A 262 -20.28 6.12 1.27
N ASP A 263 -20.58 7.33 0.77
CA ASP A 263 -20.84 7.63 -0.64
C ASP A 263 -19.69 7.27 -1.59
N TRP A 264 -18.46 7.13 -1.06
CA TRP A 264 -17.29 6.69 -1.82
C TRP A 264 -17.41 5.25 -2.35
N LEU A 265 -18.22 4.40 -1.71
CA LEU A 265 -18.54 3.04 -2.16
C LEU A 265 -19.56 3.02 -3.32
N ASP A 266 -20.08 4.17 -3.74
CA ASP A 266 -21.05 4.22 -4.82
C ASP A 266 -20.48 3.68 -6.13
N GLY A 267 -21.08 2.58 -6.60
CA GLY A 267 -20.65 1.84 -7.80
C GLY A 267 -19.81 0.61 -7.50
N LEU A 268 -19.56 0.29 -6.23
CA LEU A 268 -18.80 -0.85 -5.77
C LEU A 268 -19.67 -1.83 -4.96
N ASP A 269 -19.57 -3.12 -5.30
CA ASP A 269 -20.05 -4.27 -4.53
C ASP A 269 -18.84 -5.00 -3.91
N ILE A 270 -18.12 -4.28 -3.04
CA ILE A 270 -16.84 -4.71 -2.46
C ILE A 270 -17.04 -5.40 -1.10
N ASP A 271 -16.50 -6.60 -0.91
CA ASP A 271 -16.32 -7.21 0.41
C ASP A 271 -15.03 -6.67 1.06
N LEU A 272 -15.20 -5.77 2.04
CA LEU A 272 -14.09 -5.17 2.80
C LEU A 272 -13.31 -6.18 3.66
N ARG A 273 -13.80 -7.41 3.81
CA ARG A 273 -13.11 -8.49 4.53
C ARG A 273 -12.25 -9.34 3.61
N ALA A 274 -12.41 -9.21 2.29
CA ALA A 274 -11.65 -9.98 1.31
C ALA A 274 -10.37 -9.22 0.93
N PRO A 275 -9.16 -9.70 1.31
CA PRO A 275 -7.90 -9.03 0.97
C PRO A 275 -7.74 -8.82 -0.53
N TYR A 276 -8.19 -9.78 -1.34
CA TYR A 276 -8.17 -9.67 -2.79
C TYR A 276 -8.94 -8.45 -3.34
N HIS A 277 -10.06 -8.06 -2.71
CA HIS A 277 -10.83 -6.89 -3.15
C HIS A 277 -10.23 -5.59 -2.60
N THR A 278 -9.95 -5.55 -1.30
CA THR A 278 -9.46 -4.32 -0.64
C THR A 278 -8.07 -3.93 -1.16
N SER A 279 -7.20 -4.91 -1.40
CA SER A 279 -5.89 -4.67 -2.00
C SER A 279 -5.97 -4.17 -3.44
N ALA A 280 -6.98 -4.56 -4.22
CA ALA A 280 -7.17 -4.05 -5.57
C ALA A 280 -7.47 -2.54 -5.56
N LEU A 281 -8.35 -2.09 -4.65
CA LEU A 281 -8.66 -0.67 -4.46
C LEU A 281 -7.41 0.14 -4.04
N VAL A 282 -6.66 -0.36 -3.05
CA VAL A 282 -5.43 0.30 -2.59
C VAL A 282 -4.39 0.34 -3.71
N SER A 283 -4.22 -0.78 -4.44
CA SER A 283 -3.34 -0.86 -5.60
C SER A 283 -3.73 0.15 -6.68
N THR A 284 -5.01 0.33 -6.99
CA THR A 284 -5.47 1.34 -7.95
C THR A 284 -4.98 2.73 -7.58
N HIS A 285 -5.08 3.10 -6.30
CA HIS A 285 -4.65 4.40 -5.82
C HIS A 285 -3.12 4.54 -5.71
N ILE A 286 -2.40 3.51 -5.26
CA ILE A 286 -0.93 3.51 -5.22
C ILE A 286 -0.35 3.54 -6.64
N GLU A 287 -0.86 2.74 -7.57
CA GLU A 287 -0.42 2.72 -8.96
C GLU A 287 -0.68 4.07 -9.62
N SER A 288 -1.90 4.60 -9.50
CA SER A 288 -2.27 5.87 -10.11
C SER A 288 -1.47 7.03 -9.53
N SER A 289 -1.26 7.09 -8.21
CA SER A 289 -0.49 8.18 -7.58
C SER A 289 1.00 8.11 -7.89
N THR A 290 1.55 6.91 -8.16
CA THR A 290 2.98 6.71 -8.49
C THR A 290 3.27 6.60 -9.98
N LEU A 291 2.25 6.51 -10.84
CA LEU A 291 2.37 6.51 -12.29
C LEU A 291 3.23 7.67 -12.83
N PRO A 292 3.16 8.90 -12.30
CA PRO A 292 4.01 10.00 -12.75
C PRO A 292 5.52 9.71 -12.70
N PHE A 293 5.95 8.76 -11.86
CA PHE A 293 7.35 8.32 -11.83
C PHE A 293 7.74 7.44 -13.02
N ARG A 294 6.77 7.00 -13.82
CA ARG A 294 6.95 6.18 -15.02
C ARG A 294 6.54 6.89 -16.31
N LEU A 295 5.79 7.99 -16.25
CA LEU A 295 5.38 8.75 -17.43
C LEU A 295 6.59 9.29 -18.21
N LYS A 296 6.48 9.31 -19.54
CA LYS A 296 7.47 9.94 -20.42
C LYS A 296 7.39 11.47 -20.39
N THR A 297 6.21 12.05 -20.20
CA THR A 297 6.02 13.50 -20.15
C THR A 297 4.73 13.86 -19.40
N PRO A 298 4.77 14.81 -18.45
CA PRO A 298 5.96 15.30 -17.76
C PRO A 298 6.62 14.20 -16.91
N GLU A 299 7.94 14.29 -16.72
CA GLU A 299 8.65 13.33 -15.87
C GLU A 299 8.74 13.82 -14.42
N TYR A 300 8.26 13.00 -13.48
CA TYR A 300 8.49 13.20 -12.06
C TYR A 300 9.33 12.06 -11.48
N ASP A 301 9.90 12.30 -10.30
CA ASP A 301 10.54 11.29 -9.46
C ASP A 301 10.12 11.47 -7.99
N ILE A 302 10.56 10.55 -7.13
CA ILE A 302 10.19 10.54 -5.71
C ILE A 302 10.66 11.84 -5.02
N SER A 303 11.85 12.35 -5.36
CA SER A 303 12.37 13.61 -4.81
C SER A 303 11.48 14.80 -5.20
N SER A 304 11.03 14.86 -6.45
CA SER A 304 10.10 15.90 -6.92
C SER A 304 8.80 15.89 -6.13
N PHE A 305 8.27 14.70 -5.83
CA PHE A 305 7.08 14.56 -4.98
C PHE A 305 7.36 14.95 -3.53
N SER A 306 8.56 14.65 -3.02
CA SER A 306 8.99 15.08 -1.68
C SER A 306 9.04 16.60 -1.55
N ASP A 307 9.62 17.29 -2.53
CA ASP A 307 9.72 18.75 -2.51
C ASP A 307 8.35 19.43 -2.52
N ILE A 308 7.36 18.79 -3.16
CA ILE A 308 5.97 19.28 -3.19
C ILE A 308 5.23 18.92 -1.90
N LEU A 309 5.31 17.65 -1.49
CA LEU A 309 4.50 17.13 -0.40
C LEU A 309 5.00 17.60 0.97
N ASN A 310 6.33 17.62 1.15
CA ASN A 310 7.00 18.04 2.36
C ASN A 310 7.55 19.48 2.22
N LEU A 311 6.73 20.41 1.71
CA LEU A 311 7.11 21.82 1.53
C LEU A 311 7.66 22.49 2.81
N PRO A 312 7.12 22.23 4.02
CA PRO A 312 7.69 22.74 5.27
C PRO A 312 9.03 22.10 5.67
N GLY A 313 9.42 20.98 5.04
CA GLY A 313 10.60 20.17 5.39
C GLY A 313 10.42 19.26 6.60
N THR A 314 9.35 19.47 7.39
CA THR A 314 9.09 18.80 8.67
C THR A 314 7.89 17.85 8.65
N THR A 315 7.14 17.75 7.56
CA THR A 315 5.91 16.94 7.46
C THR A 315 6.03 15.91 6.34
N ARG A 316 6.56 14.73 6.67
CA ARG A 316 6.90 13.66 5.71
C ARG A 316 5.80 12.60 5.55
N THR A 317 4.81 12.60 6.43
CA THR A 317 3.66 11.71 6.42
C THR A 317 2.55 12.33 5.59
N ALA A 318 2.29 11.73 4.43
CA ALA A 318 1.21 12.10 3.53
C ALA A 318 0.07 11.08 3.60
N HIS A 319 -1.10 11.48 3.11
CA HIS A 319 -2.30 10.67 3.04
C HIS A 319 -2.57 10.26 1.60
N LEU A 320 -3.07 9.04 1.40
CA LEU A 320 -3.57 8.54 0.13
C LEU A 320 -5.10 8.58 0.13
N ALA A 321 -5.67 9.42 -0.73
CA ALA A 321 -7.11 9.55 -0.89
C ALA A 321 -7.53 9.45 -2.35
N GLY A 322 -8.80 9.14 -2.60
CA GLY A 322 -9.25 9.09 -4.00
C GLY A 322 -10.69 8.68 -4.21
N ILE A 323 -11.05 8.56 -5.49
CA ILE A 323 -12.33 8.11 -6.00
C ILE A 323 -12.08 6.99 -7.01
N TYR A 324 -12.72 5.85 -6.80
CA TYR A 324 -12.74 4.74 -7.76
C TYR A 324 -14.03 3.91 -7.60
N PRO A 325 -14.78 3.61 -8.67
CA PRO A 325 -14.67 4.19 -10.01
C PRO A 325 -15.12 5.66 -10.04
N LEU A 326 -14.55 6.43 -10.96
CA LEU A 326 -14.91 7.83 -11.22
C LEU A 326 -16.03 7.91 -12.29
N PRO A 327 -17.26 8.31 -11.94
CA PRO A 327 -18.40 8.33 -12.84
C PRO A 327 -18.19 9.25 -14.03
N ILE A 328 -18.70 8.84 -15.21
CA ILE A 328 -18.72 9.68 -16.42
C ILE A 328 -19.59 10.93 -16.27
N THR A 329 -20.59 10.87 -15.41
CA THR A 329 -21.51 11.99 -15.13
C THR A 329 -20.99 12.95 -14.07
N VAL A 330 -19.73 12.79 -13.61
CA VAL A 330 -19.15 13.63 -12.57
C VAL A 330 -19.24 15.12 -12.94
N SER A 331 -19.91 15.89 -12.08
CA SER A 331 -20.07 17.32 -12.28
C SER A 331 -18.95 18.06 -11.55
N TRP A 332 -17.92 18.47 -12.28
CA TRP A 332 -16.83 19.30 -11.76
C TRP A 332 -17.25 20.74 -11.39
N SER A 333 -18.54 21.07 -11.43
CA SER A 333 -19.08 22.39 -11.04
C SER A 333 -19.66 22.45 -9.62
N LYS A 334 -19.90 21.31 -8.96
CA LYS A 334 -20.40 21.25 -7.58
C LYS A 334 -19.35 20.55 -6.71
N SER A 335 -18.57 21.34 -5.97
CA SER A 335 -17.47 20.83 -5.13
C SER A 335 -17.93 19.74 -4.15
N LEU A 336 -19.12 19.88 -3.59
CA LEU A 336 -19.65 19.04 -2.52
C LEU A 336 -19.90 17.57 -2.93
N ASP A 337 -20.27 17.32 -4.20
CA ASP A 337 -20.59 15.97 -4.66
C ASP A 337 -19.31 15.15 -4.91
N VAL A 338 -18.25 15.80 -5.41
CA VAL A 338 -16.93 15.17 -5.59
C VAL A 338 -16.28 14.91 -4.25
N GLU A 339 -16.37 15.86 -3.31
CA GLU A 339 -15.73 15.77 -1.99
C GLU A 339 -16.27 14.62 -1.15
N LYS A 340 -17.58 14.37 -1.17
CA LYS A 340 -18.18 13.24 -0.44
C LYS A 340 -17.72 11.87 -0.93
N ARG A 341 -17.30 11.78 -2.19
CA ARG A 341 -16.84 10.53 -2.80
C ARG A 341 -15.34 10.33 -2.71
N ILE A 342 -14.58 11.34 -2.27
CA ILE A 342 -13.16 11.18 -1.96
C ILE A 342 -13.07 10.47 -0.61
N TYR A 343 -12.49 9.27 -0.61
CA TYR A 343 -12.18 8.55 0.62
C TYR A 343 -10.69 8.63 0.91
N ASP A 344 -10.34 8.91 2.16
CA ASP A 344 -8.95 8.94 2.63
C ASP A 344 -8.61 7.60 3.28
N LEU A 345 -7.76 6.83 2.60
CA LEU A 345 -7.31 5.50 3.05
C LEU A 345 -6.28 5.59 4.18
N SER A 346 -5.78 6.79 4.48
CA SER A 346 -4.76 7.05 5.51
C SER A 346 -5.33 7.66 6.78
N ALA A 347 -6.46 8.35 6.68
CA ALA A 347 -7.10 9.02 7.82
C ALA A 347 -7.68 8.05 8.84
N VAL A 348 -7.49 8.38 10.13
CA VAL A 348 -8.16 7.67 11.23
C VAL A 348 -9.67 7.78 11.07
N ALA A 349 -10.37 6.65 11.15
CA ALA A 349 -11.81 6.60 10.92
C ALA A 349 -12.57 7.53 11.89
N GLY A 350 -13.49 8.33 11.34
CA GLY A 350 -14.27 9.30 12.12
C GLY A 350 -13.52 10.59 12.51
N ALA A 351 -12.24 10.73 12.16
CA ALA A 351 -11.53 11.99 12.33
C ALA A 351 -12.11 13.08 11.41
N PRO A 352 -12.12 14.36 11.84
CA PRO A 352 -12.51 15.45 10.99
C PRO A 352 -11.57 15.57 9.78
N VAL A 353 -12.10 16.06 8.66
CA VAL A 353 -11.30 16.32 7.45
C VAL A 353 -10.26 17.39 7.76
N GLY A 354 -8.99 17.02 7.62
CA GLY A 354 -7.87 17.93 7.89
C GLY A 354 -7.70 19.03 6.85
N SER A 355 -7.05 20.11 7.27
CA SER A 355 -6.55 21.15 6.37
C SER A 355 -5.26 20.68 5.70
N ALA A 356 -5.24 20.68 4.38
CA ALA A 356 -4.08 20.26 3.59
C ALA A 356 -2.96 21.31 3.62
N TYR A 357 -1.71 20.85 3.71
CA TYR A 357 -0.51 21.69 3.56
C TYR A 357 -0.01 21.70 2.12
N SER A 358 -0.11 20.55 1.44
CA SER A 358 0.24 20.39 0.03
C SER A 358 -0.60 19.26 -0.59
N ARG A 359 -0.62 19.19 -1.93
CA ARG A 359 -1.41 18.17 -2.63
C ARG A 359 -0.84 17.85 -4.01
N VAL A 360 -0.79 16.56 -4.33
CA VAL A 360 -0.57 16.03 -5.68
C VAL A 360 -1.78 15.19 -6.07
N GLN A 361 -2.36 15.42 -7.25
CA GLN A 361 -3.52 14.70 -7.73
C GLN A 361 -3.24 14.08 -9.09
N VAL A 362 -3.58 12.81 -9.23
CA VAL A 362 -3.49 12.07 -10.48
C VAL A 362 -4.87 11.59 -10.87
N SER A 363 -5.35 12.03 -12.03
CA SER A 363 -6.62 11.57 -12.60
C SER A 363 -6.37 10.64 -13.78
N ARG A 364 -7.21 9.61 -13.90
CA ARG A 364 -7.12 8.56 -14.91
C ARG A 364 -8.37 8.59 -15.79
N GLY A 365 -8.19 8.77 -17.09
CA GLY A 365 -9.28 8.68 -18.07
C GLY A 365 -10.23 9.89 -18.12
N LEU A 366 -9.77 11.08 -17.73
CA LEU A 366 -10.52 12.31 -17.97
C LEU A 366 -10.46 12.71 -19.45
N ARG A 367 -11.60 13.14 -20.00
CA ARG A 367 -11.67 13.67 -21.36
C ARG A 367 -11.18 15.11 -21.39
N ALA A 368 -10.71 15.58 -22.54
CA ALA A 368 -10.20 16.95 -22.70
C ALA A 368 -11.20 18.04 -22.25
N ALA A 369 -12.50 17.83 -22.48
CA ALA A 369 -13.55 18.76 -22.03
C ALA A 369 -13.79 18.76 -20.50
N GLU A 370 -13.37 17.71 -19.80
CA GLU A 370 -13.46 17.60 -18.34
C GLU A 370 -12.24 18.21 -17.65
N ILE A 371 -11.05 18.07 -18.25
CA ILE A 371 -9.77 18.58 -17.70
C ILE A 371 -9.87 20.08 -17.40
N GLY A 372 -10.39 20.89 -18.33
CA GLY A 372 -10.51 22.34 -18.08
C GLY A 372 -11.42 22.69 -16.88
N LYS A 373 -12.51 21.95 -16.68
CA LYS A 373 -13.43 22.15 -15.54
C LYS A 373 -12.84 21.63 -14.23
N TYR A 374 -12.13 20.50 -14.31
CA TYR A 374 -11.37 19.96 -13.20
C TYR A 374 -10.34 20.98 -12.72
N ASP A 375 -9.53 21.52 -13.64
CA ASP A 375 -8.47 22.48 -13.30
C ASP A 375 -9.05 23.77 -12.73
N GLU A 376 -10.17 24.27 -13.27
CA GLU A 376 -10.88 25.43 -12.70
C GLU A 376 -11.32 25.16 -11.24
N LEU A 377 -11.92 23.99 -10.98
CA LEU A 377 -12.38 23.62 -9.64
C LEU A 377 -11.22 23.50 -8.63
N PHE A 378 -10.14 22.83 -9.01
CA PHE A 378 -9.04 22.51 -8.10
C PHE A 378 -8.00 23.64 -7.98
N SER A 379 -7.81 24.48 -9.01
CA SER A 379 -6.93 25.65 -8.93
C SER A 379 -7.43 26.74 -7.97
N ALA A 380 -8.74 26.77 -7.72
CA ALA A 380 -9.35 27.62 -6.71
C ALA A 380 -9.05 27.17 -5.27
N ARG A 381 -8.61 25.91 -5.06
CA ARG A 381 -8.31 25.39 -3.73
C ARG A 381 -6.99 25.93 -3.19
N ARG A 382 -6.87 25.97 -1.87
CA ARG A 382 -5.65 26.31 -1.15
C ARG A 382 -5.33 25.17 -0.19
N PRO A 383 -4.11 24.60 -0.24
CA PRO A 383 -3.05 24.81 -1.24
C PRO A 383 -3.51 24.39 -2.65
N THR A 384 -2.97 25.04 -3.68
CA THR A 384 -3.22 24.66 -5.07
C THR A 384 -2.57 23.30 -5.34
N PRO A 385 -3.31 22.28 -5.82
CA PRO A 385 -2.72 20.98 -6.10
C PRO A 385 -1.86 20.99 -7.35
N LEU A 386 -0.85 20.12 -7.39
CA LEU A 386 -0.26 19.67 -8.64
C LEU A 386 -1.21 18.65 -9.29
N SER A 387 -1.82 19.01 -10.42
CA SER A 387 -2.70 18.15 -11.20
C SER A 387 -1.94 17.43 -12.31
N ILE A 388 -2.10 16.10 -12.38
CA ILE A 388 -1.55 15.26 -13.43
C ILE A 388 -2.70 14.44 -14.04
N HIS A 389 -2.79 14.46 -15.36
CA HIS A 389 -3.81 13.72 -16.11
C HIS A 389 -3.14 12.61 -16.91
N ALA A 390 -3.67 11.39 -16.79
CA ALA A 390 -3.14 10.22 -17.45
C ALA A 390 -4.26 9.40 -18.11
N PRO A 391 -3.92 8.43 -18.99
CA PRO A 391 -4.89 7.52 -19.59
C PRO A 391 -5.74 6.77 -18.55
N VAL A 392 -6.74 6.02 -19.02
CA VAL A 392 -7.54 5.14 -18.15
C VAL A 392 -6.66 4.13 -17.39
N TYR A 393 -7.09 3.76 -16.19
CA TYR A 393 -6.47 2.72 -15.39
C TYR A 393 -6.82 1.34 -15.97
N PRO A 394 -5.84 0.54 -16.42
CA PRO A 394 -6.13 -0.77 -16.96
C PRO A 394 -6.49 -1.73 -15.83
N THR A 395 -7.66 -2.35 -15.94
CA THR A 395 -8.08 -3.43 -15.05
C THR A 395 -7.81 -4.74 -15.79
N PRO A 396 -6.72 -5.48 -15.45
CA PRO A 396 -6.46 -6.79 -16.05
C PRO A 396 -7.61 -7.77 -15.73
N THR A 397 -7.67 -8.91 -16.43
CA THR A 397 -8.64 -9.99 -16.16
C THR A 397 -8.50 -10.56 -14.74
N SER A 398 -7.32 -10.39 -14.12
CA SER A 398 -7.06 -10.70 -12.71
C SER A 398 -7.66 -9.69 -11.73
N PHE A 399 -8.34 -8.63 -12.20
CA PHE A 399 -8.92 -7.60 -11.34
C PHE A 399 -10.28 -8.08 -10.84
N PRO A 400 -10.62 -7.88 -9.54
CA PRO A 400 -11.89 -8.33 -8.99
C PRO A 400 -13.09 -7.65 -9.69
N PRO A 401 -14.13 -8.41 -10.07
CA PRO A 401 -15.33 -7.87 -10.72
C PRO A 401 -16.32 -7.27 -9.69
N PHE A 402 -15.84 -6.47 -8.74
CA PHE A 402 -16.67 -5.91 -7.66
C PHE A 402 -17.46 -4.67 -8.07
N PHE A 403 -17.74 -4.47 -9.37
CA PHE A 403 -18.46 -3.29 -9.85
C PHE A 403 -19.97 -3.53 -9.84
N SER A 404 -20.72 -2.60 -9.25
CA SER A 404 -22.18 -2.68 -9.25
C SER A 404 -22.78 -2.28 -10.60
N ALA A 405 -23.98 -2.82 -10.88
CA ALA A 405 -24.79 -2.40 -12.03
C ALA A 405 -25.09 -0.88 -11.99
N PRO A 406 -25.23 -0.21 -13.15
CA PRO A 406 -25.39 1.23 -13.20
C PRO A 406 -26.63 1.70 -12.40
N ARG A 407 -26.44 2.67 -11.51
CA ARG A 407 -27.55 3.38 -10.85
C ARG A 407 -28.24 4.40 -11.78
N ASP A 408 -27.55 4.82 -12.84
CA ASP A 408 -28.05 5.80 -13.80
C ASP A 408 -28.62 5.10 -15.05
N PRO A 409 -29.95 5.10 -15.26
CA PRO A 409 -30.57 4.45 -16.40
C PRO A 409 -30.29 5.14 -17.74
N THR A 410 -29.64 6.31 -17.73
CA THR A 410 -29.31 7.07 -18.95
C THR A 410 -27.98 6.63 -19.58
N LEU A 411 -27.17 5.85 -18.86
CA LEU A 411 -25.86 5.38 -19.34
C LEU A 411 -26.00 4.13 -20.21
N THR A 412 -25.30 4.12 -21.33
CA THR A 412 -25.13 2.92 -22.17
C THR A 412 -24.18 1.92 -21.50
N PRO A 413 -24.26 0.61 -21.82
CA PRO A 413 -23.32 -0.38 -21.28
C PRO A 413 -21.84 -0.03 -21.52
N ALA A 414 -21.51 0.52 -22.69
CA ALA A 414 -20.15 0.95 -23.01
C ALA A 414 -19.67 2.10 -22.11
N GLN A 415 -20.54 3.05 -21.78
CA GLN A 415 -20.21 4.14 -20.85
C GLN A 415 -20.06 3.62 -19.41
N HIS A 416 -20.83 2.60 -19.02
CA HIS A 416 -20.62 1.93 -17.73
C HIS A 416 -19.27 1.25 -17.66
N GLN A 417 -18.90 0.49 -18.70
CA GLN A 417 -17.59 -0.15 -18.86
C GLN A 417 -16.47 0.88 -18.70
N GLU A 418 -16.53 1.99 -19.45
CA GLU A 418 -15.54 3.06 -19.41
C GLU A 418 -15.36 3.65 -17.99
N SER A 419 -16.45 3.78 -17.22
CA SER A 419 -16.38 4.32 -15.85
C SER A 419 -15.58 3.46 -14.88
N ARG A 420 -15.53 2.12 -15.09
CA ARG A 420 -14.78 1.18 -14.23
C ARG A 420 -13.27 1.40 -14.29
N HIS A 421 -12.78 2.04 -15.35
CA HIS A 421 -11.36 2.28 -15.58
C HIS A 421 -10.93 3.71 -15.22
N ARG A 422 -11.85 4.55 -14.71
CA ARG A 422 -11.58 5.96 -14.38
C ARG A 422 -11.36 6.10 -12.89
N ALA A 423 -10.36 6.89 -12.50
CA ALA A 423 -9.97 7.06 -11.10
C ALA A 423 -9.48 8.49 -10.83
N LEU A 424 -9.58 8.92 -9.59
CA LEU A 424 -8.89 10.10 -9.06
C LEU A 424 -8.11 9.66 -7.83
N SER A 425 -6.80 9.87 -7.80
CA SER A 425 -5.94 9.56 -6.66
C SER A 425 -5.21 10.82 -6.22
N THR A 426 -5.03 10.98 -4.92
CA THR A 426 -4.50 12.19 -4.31
C THR A 426 -3.53 11.81 -3.19
N LEU A 427 -2.33 12.39 -3.24
CA LEU A 427 -1.41 12.43 -2.11
C LEU A 427 -1.50 13.80 -1.45
N THR A 428 -1.64 13.87 -0.13
CA THR A 428 -1.81 15.12 0.62
C THR A 428 -1.13 15.06 1.96
N THR A 429 -0.26 16.02 2.30
CA THR A 429 0.12 16.24 3.70
C THR A 429 -0.90 17.16 4.35
N SER A 430 -1.30 16.88 5.58
CA SER A 430 -2.36 17.64 6.27
C SER A 430 -2.23 17.54 7.77
N ASN A 431 -2.99 18.37 8.49
CA ASN A 431 -3.07 18.27 9.94
C ASN A 431 -3.85 17.05 10.45
N ALA A 432 -4.53 16.29 9.58
CA ALA A 432 -5.26 15.08 9.98
C ALA A 432 -4.32 14.02 10.57
N THR A 433 -3.05 14.00 10.16
CA THR A 433 -2.03 13.10 10.69
C THR A 433 -1.82 13.26 12.20
N SER A 434 -2.06 14.45 12.76
CA SER A 434 -1.93 14.69 14.21
C SER A 434 -2.74 13.70 15.04
N LYS A 435 -3.94 13.31 14.58
CA LYS A 435 -4.80 12.35 15.28
C LYS A 435 -4.20 10.95 15.35
N LEU A 436 -3.49 10.53 14.31
CA LEU A 436 -2.82 9.24 14.28
C LEU A 436 -1.72 9.20 15.35
N PHE A 437 -0.84 10.20 15.36
CA PHE A 437 0.24 10.28 16.35
C PHE A 437 -0.28 10.47 17.77
N GLY A 438 -1.28 11.33 17.97
CA GLY A 438 -1.91 11.53 19.28
C GLY A 438 -2.54 10.25 19.84
N SER A 439 -3.18 9.44 19.00
CA SER A 439 -3.78 8.16 19.44
C SER A 439 -2.71 7.17 19.90
N TYR A 440 -1.59 7.07 19.17
CA TYR A 440 -0.46 6.23 19.59
C TYR A 440 0.24 6.76 20.85
N ALA A 441 0.39 8.09 20.97
CA ALA A 441 0.96 8.72 22.14
C ALA A 441 0.12 8.48 23.40
N GLN A 442 -1.21 8.54 23.29
CA GLN A 442 -2.14 8.23 24.38
C GLN A 442 -2.00 6.78 24.85
N LEU A 443 -1.95 5.82 23.93
CA LEU A 443 -1.76 4.41 24.28
C LEU A 443 -0.39 4.19 24.95
N ALA A 444 0.68 4.78 24.42
CA ALA A 444 2.01 4.65 25.00
C ALA A 444 2.07 5.27 26.42
N GLN A 445 1.39 6.40 26.65
CA GLN A 445 1.24 7.01 27.98
C GLN A 445 0.49 6.08 28.93
N GLU A 446 -0.65 5.52 28.52
CA GLU A 446 -1.42 4.56 29.32
C GLU A 446 -0.59 3.32 29.69
N CYS A 447 0.21 2.81 28.74
CA CYS A 447 1.11 1.68 28.95
C CYS A 447 2.18 1.97 30.02
N VAL A 448 2.75 3.17 30.01
CA VAL A 448 3.76 3.61 30.99
C VAL A 448 3.12 3.81 32.37
N ASP A 449 2.01 4.53 32.45
CA ASP A 449 1.34 4.89 33.70
C ASP A 449 0.88 3.65 34.47
N ARG A 450 0.32 2.68 33.75
CA ARG A 450 -0.20 1.44 34.35
C ARG A 450 0.85 0.34 34.48
N ARG A 451 2.08 0.56 33.99
CA ARG A 451 3.09 -0.50 33.80
C ARG A 451 2.50 -1.73 33.11
N ALA A 452 1.89 -1.50 31.95
CA ALA A 452 1.09 -2.50 31.26
C ALA A 452 1.89 -3.76 30.89
N GLU A 453 1.26 -4.93 31.03
CA GLU A 453 1.87 -6.24 30.73
C GLU A 453 2.33 -6.34 29.28
N VAL A 454 1.65 -5.66 28.34
CA VAL A 454 2.00 -5.66 26.91
C VAL A 454 3.44 -5.22 26.67
N ILE A 455 3.95 -4.21 27.37
CA ILE A 455 5.32 -3.71 27.21
C ILE A 455 6.34 -4.77 27.62
N VAL A 456 6.10 -5.42 28.77
CA VAL A 456 6.96 -6.51 29.27
C VAL A 456 6.97 -7.69 28.30
N ARG A 457 5.80 -8.05 27.74
CA ARG A 457 5.69 -9.15 26.75
C ARG A 457 6.40 -8.85 25.45
N MET A 458 6.42 -7.59 25.03
CA MET A 458 7.14 -7.15 23.83
C MET A 458 8.66 -7.07 24.08
N GLY A 459 9.13 -7.25 25.31
CA GLY A 459 10.54 -7.16 25.67
C GLY A 459 11.08 -5.72 25.59
N LEU A 460 10.20 -4.72 25.69
CA LEU A 460 10.54 -3.30 25.66
C LEU A 460 10.77 -2.78 27.08
N GLU A 461 11.66 -1.80 27.22
CA GLU A 461 11.85 -1.10 28.48
C GLU A 461 10.85 0.07 28.61
N PHE A 462 10.33 0.31 29.82
CA PHE A 462 9.38 1.41 30.05
C PHE A 462 9.96 2.79 29.76
N ASP A 463 11.27 2.94 29.83
CA ASP A 463 11.96 4.18 29.47
C ASP A 463 11.93 4.40 27.95
N GLU A 464 12.07 3.36 27.14
CA GLU A 464 11.93 3.42 25.67
C GLU A 464 10.51 3.78 25.26
N VAL A 465 9.50 3.23 25.95
CA VAL A 465 8.10 3.56 25.69
C VAL A 465 7.78 5.00 26.09
N ARG A 466 8.43 5.53 27.14
CA ARG A 466 8.29 6.93 27.52
C ARG A 466 8.87 7.87 26.47
N GLU A 467 10.05 7.53 25.93
CA GLU A 467 10.68 8.25 24.83
C GLU A 467 9.80 8.22 23.58
N LEU A 468 9.32 7.04 23.17
CA LEU A 468 8.37 6.87 22.07
C LEU A 468 7.15 7.77 22.26
N LYS A 469 6.57 7.80 23.45
CA LYS A 469 5.42 8.63 23.78
C LYS A 469 5.72 10.12 23.63
N ASP A 470 6.85 10.60 24.15
CA ASP A 470 7.23 12.02 24.06
C ASP A 470 7.47 12.44 22.59
N GLU A 471 8.11 11.59 21.79
CA GLU A 471 8.32 11.83 20.36
C GLU A 471 7.02 11.85 19.56
N LEU A 472 6.09 10.94 19.85
CA LEU A 472 4.78 10.90 19.20
C LEU A 472 3.93 12.14 19.54
N TRP A 473 4.00 12.66 20.77
CA TRP A 473 3.37 13.93 21.11
C TRP A 473 4.01 15.10 20.36
N ALA A 474 5.34 15.13 20.25
CA ALA A 474 6.03 16.15 19.45
C ALA A 474 5.62 16.12 17.97
N LEU A 475 5.45 14.92 17.40
CA LEU A 475 4.90 14.76 16.05
C LEU A 475 3.43 15.20 15.97
N CYS A 476 2.61 14.83 16.95
CA CYS A 476 1.21 15.27 17.03
C CYS A 476 1.11 16.80 16.97
N ASP A 477 1.89 17.50 17.79
CA ASP A 477 1.91 18.97 17.84
C ASP A 477 2.43 19.58 16.54
N LEU A 478 3.49 18.99 15.96
CA LEU A 478 4.05 19.41 14.68
C LEU A 478 3.03 19.38 13.54
N TYR A 479 2.22 18.31 13.48
CA TYR A 479 1.14 18.18 12.49
C TYR A 479 -0.15 18.89 12.91
N ALA A 480 -0.37 19.23 14.18
CA ALA A 480 -1.48 20.10 14.53
C ALA A 480 -1.22 21.53 14.02
N GLY A 481 0.04 21.99 14.09
CA GLY A 481 0.42 23.36 13.77
C GLY A 481 -0.20 24.37 14.75
N ASP A 482 -0.19 25.65 14.40
CA ASP A 482 -0.70 26.75 15.24
C ASP A 482 -2.25 26.82 15.28
N THR A 483 -2.94 25.84 14.69
CA THR A 483 -4.39 25.69 14.85
C THR A 483 -4.66 25.08 16.22
N GLY A 484 -4.65 25.93 17.25
CA GLY A 484 -4.90 25.59 18.65
C GLY A 484 -6.30 25.02 18.92
N GLU A 485 -6.52 23.77 18.52
CA GLU A 485 -7.45 22.90 19.23
C GLU A 485 -6.63 22.06 20.20
N ASP A 486 -6.52 22.56 21.44
CA ASP A 486 -6.00 21.81 22.57
C ASP A 486 -6.69 20.45 22.64
N LEU A 487 -5.97 19.38 22.30
CA LEU A 487 -6.39 18.00 22.56
C LEU A 487 -6.10 17.58 24.00
N SER A 488 -6.05 18.53 24.94
CA SER A 488 -6.04 18.25 26.37
C SER A 488 -7.43 17.78 26.82
N VAL A 489 -7.70 16.50 26.56
CA VAL A 489 -8.80 15.80 27.22
C VAL A 489 -8.48 15.77 28.72
N GLY A 490 -9.40 16.32 29.51
CA GLY A 490 -9.18 16.76 30.88
C GLY A 490 -8.55 15.74 31.82
N SER A 491 -7.43 16.13 32.42
CA SER A 491 -7.01 15.61 33.72
C SER A 491 -8.06 16.02 34.76
N GLY A 492 -8.66 15.02 35.40
CA GLY A 492 -9.77 15.19 36.34
C GLY A 492 -9.46 16.04 37.57
N ASP A 493 -10.53 16.70 38.02
CA ASP A 493 -10.86 17.08 39.39
C ASP A 493 -9.72 17.50 40.34
N GLU A 494 -9.37 18.79 40.31
CA GLU A 494 -8.96 19.47 41.54
C GLU A 494 -10.21 19.92 42.30
N ILE A 495 -10.58 19.12 43.29
CA ILE A 495 -11.52 19.50 44.35
C ILE A 495 -10.88 20.65 45.13
N GLY A 496 -11.40 21.86 44.95
CA GLY A 496 -11.07 23.01 45.78
C GLY A 496 -11.57 22.77 47.21
N GLU A 497 -10.64 22.70 48.16
CA GLU A 497 -10.95 22.75 49.57
C GLU A 497 -11.44 24.16 49.94
N ASP A 498 -12.67 24.23 50.45
CA ASP A 498 -13.21 25.38 51.16
C ASP A 498 -12.40 25.59 52.45
N GLU A 499 -11.65 26.70 52.55
CA GLU A 499 -11.30 27.28 53.85
C GLU A 499 -12.05 28.60 54.06
N SER A 500 -12.94 28.53 55.05
CA SER A 500 -13.66 29.61 55.69
C SER A 500 -12.74 30.67 56.31
N VAL A 501 -13.01 31.96 56.03
CA VAL A 501 -13.05 33.05 57.04
C VAL A 501 -14.14 34.06 56.67
#